data_AF-A0A2R6NPE3-F1
#
_entry.id   AF-A0A2R6NPE3-F1
#
_cell.length_a   1.000
_cell.length_b   1.000
_cell.length_c   1.000
_cell.angle_alpha   90.00
_cell.angle_beta   90.00
_cell.angle_gamma   90.00
#
_symmetry.space_group_name_H-M   'P 1'
#
loop_
_entity.id
_entity.type
_entity.pdbx_description
1 polymer ?
#
loop_
_entity_poly.entity_id
_entity_poly.type
_entity_poly.pdbx_seq_one_letter_code
_entity_poly.pdbx_strand_id
1 'polypeptide(L)'
;MKVLFVSLALIASSIAWQTYVVPHASGQDDTPALMTALASGTSSSNTTILFEKGVTYNIFSPIKFPILNNVEVAIEGNLTYPDDIATVQGFSAGGTDLLFENNHVENGDDCLTVGNGAKNIHWRYAFISCDDEHTFKNIGLE
;
A
#
# COMPACT_ATOMS: atom_id res chain seq x y z
N MET A 1 54.32 -16.68 29.12
CA MET A 1 52.88 -16.36 29.24
C MET A 1 52.45 -15.73 27.93
N LYS A 2 51.69 -16.45 27.08
CA LYS A 2 51.21 -15.94 25.77
C LYS A 2 49.83 -15.34 26.00
N VAL A 3 49.73 -14.01 25.88
CA VAL A 3 48.45 -13.30 26.02
C VAL A 3 47.74 -13.39 24.67
N LEU A 4 46.62 -14.10 24.63
CA LEU A 4 45.80 -14.27 23.43
C LEU A 4 44.81 -13.10 23.39
N PHE A 5 44.98 -12.19 22.42
CA PHE A 5 44.02 -11.12 22.17
C PHE A 5 42.89 -11.65 21.27
N VAL A 6 41.67 -11.70 21.80
CA VAL A 6 40.45 -11.96 21.01
C VAL A 6 39.90 -10.60 20.60
N SER A 7 40.08 -10.23 19.33
CA SER A 7 39.49 -9.03 18.76
C SER A 7 38.00 -9.27 18.49
N LEU A 8 37.13 -8.60 19.25
CA LEU A 8 35.69 -8.57 19.00
C LEU A 8 35.41 -7.59 17.85
N ALA A 9 35.17 -8.11 16.65
CA ALA A 9 34.75 -7.30 15.51
C ALA A 9 33.27 -6.90 15.70
N LEU A 10 33.02 -5.62 15.93
CA LEU A 10 31.68 -5.03 15.86
C LEU A 10 31.23 -5.04 14.39
N ILE A 11 30.38 -5.99 14.03
CA ILE A 11 29.69 -5.98 12.74
C ILE A 11 28.60 -4.91 12.85
N ALA A 12 28.82 -3.75 12.22
CA ALA A 12 27.76 -2.79 12.01
C ALA A 12 26.77 -3.41 11.01
N SER A 13 25.61 -3.85 11.49
CA SER A 13 24.50 -4.26 10.64
C SER A 13 23.97 -3.02 9.91
N SER A 14 24.45 -2.76 8.70
CA SER A 14 23.81 -1.78 7.83
C SER A 14 22.44 -2.33 7.43
N ILE A 15 21.37 -1.66 7.83
CA ILE A 15 20.03 -1.96 7.30
C ILE A 15 20.00 -1.40 5.88
N ALA A 16 20.29 -2.25 4.90
CA ALA A 16 20.24 -1.89 3.49
C ALA A 16 18.78 -1.73 3.05
N TRP A 17 18.53 -0.81 2.13
CA TRP A 17 17.24 -0.69 1.46
C TRP A 17 17.01 -1.93 0.60
N GLN A 18 15.85 -2.56 0.74
CA GLN A 18 15.52 -3.79 0.01
C GLN A 18 14.39 -3.54 -1.00
N THR A 19 14.31 -4.39 -2.03
CA THR A 19 13.15 -4.43 -2.92
C THR A 19 12.45 -5.77 -2.74
N TYR A 20 11.17 -5.72 -2.37
CA TYR A 20 10.27 -6.86 -2.34
C TYR A 20 9.35 -6.79 -3.55
N VAL A 21 9.59 -7.68 -4.52
CA VAL A 21 8.70 -7.85 -5.67
C VAL A 21 7.47 -8.63 -5.23
N VAL A 22 6.28 -8.08 -5.49
CA VAL A 22 5.01 -8.75 -5.20
C VAL A 22 4.92 -10.02 -6.05
N PRO A 23 4.68 -11.21 -5.45
CA PRO A 23 4.48 -12.43 -6.22
C PRO A 23 3.20 -12.35 -7.05
N HIS A 24 3.24 -12.92 -8.25
CA HIS A 24 2.09 -13.00 -9.15
C HIS A 24 1.81 -14.43 -9.58
N ALA A 25 0.54 -14.82 -9.58
CA ALA A 25 0.04 -16.05 -10.17
C ALA A 25 -1.17 -15.79 -11.08
N SER A 26 -1.09 -16.24 -12.33
CA SER A 26 -2.14 -16.00 -13.33
C SER A 26 -3.50 -16.56 -12.87
N GLY A 27 -4.52 -15.71 -12.86
CA GLY A 27 -5.89 -16.04 -12.47
C GLY A 27 -6.11 -16.33 -10.97
N GLN A 28 -5.10 -16.13 -10.13
CA GLN A 28 -5.20 -16.29 -8.67
C GLN A 28 -5.16 -14.91 -7.99
N ASP A 29 -5.70 -14.83 -6.78
CA ASP A 29 -5.56 -13.66 -5.92
C ASP A 29 -4.11 -13.54 -5.42
N ASP A 30 -3.46 -12.41 -5.74
CA ASP A 30 -2.07 -12.12 -5.40
C ASP A 30 -1.93 -11.48 -3.99
N THR A 31 -3.04 -10.99 -3.41
CA THR A 31 -3.04 -10.36 -2.08
C THR A 31 -2.46 -11.25 -0.96
N PRO A 32 -2.80 -12.54 -0.83
CA PRO A 32 -2.36 -13.36 0.30
C PRO A 32 -0.83 -13.49 0.43
N ALA A 33 -0.12 -13.53 -0.71
CA ALA A 33 1.33 -13.62 -0.72
C ALA A 33 1.99 -12.35 -0.18
N LEU A 34 1.51 -11.17 -0.61
CA LEU A 34 1.94 -9.88 -0.08
C LEU A 34 1.62 -9.75 1.41
N MET A 35 0.40 -10.11 1.83
CA MET A 35 -0.01 -10.05 3.23
C MET A 35 0.86 -10.93 4.13
N THR A 36 1.30 -12.09 3.64
CA THR A 36 2.23 -12.96 4.37
C THR A 36 3.60 -12.29 4.58
N ALA A 37 4.13 -11.62 3.56
CA ALA A 37 5.41 -10.90 3.66
C ALA A 37 5.33 -9.64 4.54
N LEU A 38 4.18 -8.96 4.54
CA LEU A 38 3.91 -7.86 5.47
C LEU A 38 3.83 -8.36 6.92
N ALA A 39 3.17 -9.51 7.15
CA ALA A 39 3.04 -10.12 8.47
C ALA A 39 4.37 -10.65 9.04
N SER A 40 5.30 -11.09 8.19
CA SER A 40 6.64 -11.51 8.62
C SER A 40 7.53 -10.34 9.07
N GLY A 41 7.12 -9.10 8.78
CA GLY A 41 7.90 -7.89 9.06
C GLY A 41 9.07 -7.65 8.12
N THR A 42 9.27 -8.52 7.13
CA THR A 42 10.38 -8.40 6.17
C THR A 42 10.16 -7.26 5.17
N SER A 43 8.90 -6.98 4.84
CA SER A 43 8.52 -5.94 3.87
C SER A 43 7.92 -4.69 4.52
N SER A 44 8.06 -4.51 5.84
CA SER A 44 7.47 -3.36 6.57
C SER A 44 8.50 -2.31 7.02
N SER A 45 9.77 -2.45 6.66
CA SER A 45 10.80 -1.45 6.95
C SER A 45 11.90 -1.35 5.91
N ASN A 46 12.34 -0.12 5.58
CA ASN A 46 13.46 0.15 4.65
C ASN A 46 13.36 -0.64 3.33
N THR A 47 12.17 -0.65 2.72
CA THR A 47 11.86 -1.53 1.59
C THR A 47 11.03 -0.82 0.53
N THR A 48 11.27 -1.10 -0.75
CA THR A 48 10.31 -0.86 -1.84
C THR A 48 9.49 -2.13 -2.06
N ILE A 49 8.18 -2.06 -1.88
CA ILE A 49 7.22 -3.08 -2.33
C ILE A 49 6.89 -2.77 -3.78
N LEU A 50 7.32 -3.62 -4.71
CA LEU A 50 7.23 -3.37 -6.15
C LEU A 50 6.19 -4.29 -6.81
N PHE A 51 5.18 -3.67 -7.43
CA PHE A 51 4.33 -4.31 -8.44
C PHE A 51 4.95 -4.02 -9.80
N GLU A 52 5.59 -5.01 -10.39
CA GLU A 52 6.48 -4.82 -11.54
C GLU A 52 5.76 -4.44 -12.83
N LYS A 53 6.44 -3.63 -13.65
CA LYS A 53 5.97 -3.23 -14.96
C LYS A 53 5.66 -4.43 -15.86
N GLY A 54 4.51 -4.36 -16.54
CA GLY A 54 4.08 -5.38 -17.51
C GLY A 54 3.40 -6.60 -16.87
N VAL A 55 3.25 -6.63 -15.54
CA VAL A 55 2.45 -7.63 -14.82
C VAL A 55 1.09 -7.04 -14.47
N THR A 56 0.03 -7.85 -14.58
CA THR A 56 -1.32 -7.50 -14.12
C THR A 56 -1.63 -8.31 -12.88
N TYR A 57 -1.58 -7.67 -11.72
CA TYR A 57 -1.77 -8.29 -10.42
C TYR A 57 -3.25 -8.32 -10.04
N ASN A 58 -3.72 -9.47 -9.59
CA ASN A 58 -5.09 -9.67 -9.12
C ASN A 58 -5.19 -9.36 -7.63
N ILE A 59 -5.70 -8.19 -7.28
CA ILE A 59 -5.87 -7.75 -5.90
C ILE A 59 -7.32 -8.02 -5.50
N PHE A 60 -7.66 -9.28 -5.28
CA PHE A 60 -9.06 -9.68 -5.06
C PHE A 60 -9.48 -9.65 -3.60
N SER A 61 -8.52 -9.62 -2.69
CA SER A 61 -8.75 -9.40 -1.27
C SER A 61 -8.20 -8.04 -0.83
N PRO A 62 -8.84 -7.36 0.15
CA PRO A 62 -8.31 -6.12 0.71
C PRO A 62 -6.89 -6.29 1.29
N ILE A 63 -5.98 -5.40 0.91
CA ILE A 63 -4.64 -5.33 1.51
C ILE A 63 -4.70 -4.40 2.72
N LYS A 64 -4.31 -4.91 3.89
CA LYS A 64 -4.15 -4.10 5.10
C LYS A 64 -2.67 -3.95 5.42
N PHE A 65 -2.10 -2.81 5.08
CA PHE A 65 -0.73 -2.50 5.47
C PHE A 65 -0.62 -2.37 7.01
N PRO A 66 0.40 -3.00 7.62
CA PRO A 66 0.75 -2.72 9.01
C PRO A 66 1.38 -1.32 9.11
N ILE A 67 1.90 -0.95 10.29
CA ILE A 67 2.76 0.22 10.40
C ILE A 67 4.00 -0.02 9.52
N LEU A 68 4.16 0.83 8.52
CA LEU A 68 5.32 0.83 7.63
C LEU A 68 6.34 1.88 8.13
N ASN A 69 7.63 1.54 8.11
CA ASN A 69 8.70 2.47 8.47
C ASN A 69 9.67 2.63 7.31
N ASN A 70 9.68 3.79 6.67
CA ASN A 70 10.56 4.06 5.53
C ASN A 70 10.36 3.03 4.39
N VAL A 71 9.11 2.88 3.96
CA VAL A 71 8.71 1.96 2.89
C VAL A 71 8.12 2.75 1.72
N GLU A 72 8.49 2.35 0.52
CA GLU A 72 7.86 2.80 -0.72
C GLU A 72 6.96 1.68 -1.25
N VAL A 73 5.75 2.01 -1.72
CA VAL A 73 4.90 1.08 -2.48
C VAL A 73 4.86 1.59 -3.91
N ALA A 74 5.61 0.92 -4.80
CA ALA A 74 5.74 1.29 -6.19
C ALA A 74 4.86 0.39 -7.06
N ILE A 75 3.88 0.99 -7.73
CA ILE A 75 3.00 0.28 -8.66
C ILE A 75 3.37 0.69 -10.09
N GLU A 76 4.16 -0.16 -10.75
CA GLU A 76 4.58 0.04 -12.14
C GLU A 76 3.82 -0.87 -13.13
N GLY A 77 3.19 -1.93 -12.62
CA GLY A 77 2.26 -2.81 -13.34
C GLY A 77 0.82 -2.31 -13.34
N ASN A 78 -0.10 -3.21 -13.68
CA ASN A 78 -1.55 -2.98 -13.57
C ASN A 78 -2.11 -3.77 -12.39
N LEU A 79 -3.20 -3.26 -11.80
CA LEU A 79 -3.96 -3.95 -10.76
C LEU A 79 -5.36 -4.27 -11.31
N THR A 80 -5.83 -5.49 -11.12
CA THR A 80 -7.23 -5.90 -11.30
C THR A 80 -7.87 -6.08 -9.93
N TYR A 81 -9.09 -5.59 -9.80
CA TYR A 81 -9.88 -5.65 -8.56
C TYR A 81 -11.05 -6.62 -8.74
N PRO A 82 -11.73 -7.06 -7.66
CA PRO A 82 -12.98 -7.80 -7.76
C PRO A 82 -14.03 -7.01 -8.54
N ASP A 83 -14.89 -7.72 -9.27
CA ASP A 83 -16.07 -7.13 -9.92
C ASP A 83 -17.18 -6.76 -8.91
N ASP A 84 -17.07 -7.21 -7.66
CA ASP A 84 -18.04 -6.91 -6.61
C ASP A 84 -17.80 -5.51 -6.01
N ILE A 85 -18.71 -4.61 -6.33
CA ILE A 85 -18.67 -3.18 -5.97
C ILE A 85 -18.69 -2.95 -4.45
N ALA A 86 -19.23 -3.90 -3.66
CA ALA A 86 -19.25 -3.79 -2.21
C ALA A 86 -17.91 -4.16 -1.56
N THR A 87 -17.09 -4.98 -2.22
CA THR A 87 -15.72 -5.30 -1.77
C THR A 87 -14.72 -4.23 -2.19
N VAL A 88 -14.98 -3.50 -3.28
CA VAL A 88 -14.24 -2.30 -3.69
C VAL A 88 -14.91 -1.06 -3.08
N GLN A 89 -14.70 -0.86 -1.78
CA GLN A 89 -14.95 0.47 -1.19
C GLN A 89 -14.11 1.49 -1.99
N GLY A 90 -14.68 2.66 -2.29
CA GLY A 90 -13.98 3.65 -3.09
C GLY A 90 -12.73 4.19 -2.38
N PHE A 91 -12.11 5.22 -2.96
CA PHE A 91 -10.84 5.70 -2.45
C PHE A 91 -11.00 6.23 -1.00
N SER A 92 -10.27 5.67 -0.03
CA SER A 92 -10.32 6.13 1.36
C SER A 92 -9.00 6.76 1.80
N ALA A 93 -9.04 8.04 2.16
CA ALA A 93 -7.90 8.80 2.65
C ALA A 93 -7.99 9.01 4.17
N GLY A 94 -7.10 8.39 4.93
CA GLY A 94 -6.97 8.60 6.38
C GLY A 94 -5.52 8.90 6.77
N GLY A 95 -5.28 10.01 7.50
CA GLY A 95 -3.93 10.41 7.91
C GLY A 95 -3.76 11.91 8.06
N THR A 96 -2.51 12.37 8.23
CA THR A 96 -2.17 13.80 8.29
C THR A 96 -1.18 14.14 7.16
N ASP A 97 -1.35 15.31 6.54
CA ASP A 97 -0.44 15.85 5.49
C ASP A 97 -0.35 14.98 4.23
N LEU A 98 -1.50 14.57 3.68
CA LEU A 98 -1.57 13.75 2.47
C LEU A 98 -1.83 14.61 1.23
N LEU A 99 -1.12 14.34 0.13
CA LEU A 99 -1.36 14.93 -1.18
C LEU A 99 -1.63 13.83 -2.20
N PHE A 100 -2.79 13.87 -2.83
CA PHE A 100 -3.16 13.03 -3.96
C PHE A 100 -3.24 13.92 -5.20
N GLU A 101 -2.34 13.73 -6.15
CA GLU A 101 -2.30 14.55 -7.36
C GLU A 101 -2.29 13.77 -8.67
N ASN A 102 -2.94 14.33 -9.71
CA ASN A 102 -2.98 13.78 -11.07
C ASN A 102 -3.61 12.38 -11.15
N ASN A 103 -4.65 12.13 -10.34
CA ASN A 103 -5.32 10.83 -10.27
C ASN A 103 -6.61 10.79 -11.08
N HIS A 104 -6.94 9.62 -11.62
CA HIS A 104 -8.24 9.29 -12.22
C HIS A 104 -8.88 8.18 -11.37
N VAL A 105 -9.97 8.50 -10.68
CA VAL A 105 -10.69 7.58 -9.80
C VAL A 105 -12.08 7.35 -10.37
N GLU A 106 -12.39 6.10 -10.70
CA GLU A 106 -13.72 5.66 -11.11
C GLU A 106 -14.10 4.49 -10.20
N ASN A 107 -15.17 4.65 -9.42
CA ASN A 107 -15.72 3.57 -8.58
C ASN A 107 -17.24 3.76 -8.44
N GLY A 108 -17.98 2.72 -8.04
CA GLY A 108 -19.45 2.79 -7.98
C GLY A 108 -20.11 2.87 -6.59
N ASP A 109 -19.35 2.80 -5.49
CA ASP A 109 -19.81 3.20 -4.14
C ASP A 109 -19.10 4.52 -3.71
N ASP A 110 -18.85 4.78 -2.42
CA ASP A 110 -18.20 5.99 -1.90
C ASP A 110 -16.82 6.27 -2.54
N CYS A 111 -16.77 6.92 -3.71
CA CYS A 111 -15.56 7.01 -4.55
C CYS A 111 -14.43 7.80 -3.91
N LEU A 112 -14.76 8.70 -2.97
CA LEU A 112 -13.81 9.31 -2.09
C LEU A 112 -14.39 9.44 -0.68
N THR A 113 -13.68 8.85 0.26
CA THR A 113 -13.94 8.91 1.70
C THR A 113 -12.73 9.53 2.40
N VAL A 114 -12.97 10.43 3.35
CA VAL A 114 -11.92 10.91 4.27
C VAL A 114 -12.16 10.33 5.65
N GLY A 115 -11.21 9.54 6.13
CA GLY A 115 -11.31 8.85 7.42
C GLY A 115 -11.33 9.81 8.61
N ASN A 116 -12.03 9.41 9.67
CA ASN A 116 -12.10 10.17 10.91
C ASN A 116 -10.70 10.48 11.48
N GLY A 117 -10.51 11.71 11.96
CA GLY A 117 -9.25 12.20 12.52
C GLY A 117 -8.21 12.60 11.48
N ALA A 118 -8.50 12.46 10.18
CA ALA A 118 -7.60 12.92 9.15
C ALA A 118 -7.49 14.45 9.09
N LYS A 119 -6.30 14.97 8.72
CA LYS A 119 -5.98 16.40 8.72
C LYS A 119 -5.11 16.75 7.52
N ASN A 120 -5.32 17.93 6.94
CA ASN A 120 -4.49 18.45 5.85
C ASN A 120 -4.34 17.47 4.66
N ILE A 121 -5.47 17.00 4.14
CA ILE A 121 -5.52 16.18 2.91
C ILE A 121 -5.82 17.08 1.72
N HIS A 122 -4.97 17.04 0.70
CA HIS A 122 -5.12 17.80 -0.53
C HIS A 122 -5.31 16.87 -1.73
N TRP A 123 -6.32 17.16 -2.53
CA TRP A 123 -6.55 16.54 -3.82
C TRP A 123 -6.30 17.59 -4.91
N ARG A 124 -5.31 17.37 -5.79
CA ARG A 124 -4.95 18.33 -6.85
C ARG A 124 -5.02 17.67 -8.21
N TYR A 125 -5.64 18.34 -9.18
CA TYR A 125 -5.69 17.87 -10.57
C TYR A 125 -6.20 16.41 -10.69
N ALA A 126 -7.21 16.05 -9.88
CA ALA A 126 -7.79 14.71 -9.90
C ALA A 126 -9.15 14.71 -10.63
N PHE A 127 -9.40 13.66 -11.40
CA PHE A 127 -10.71 13.31 -11.93
C PHE A 127 -11.31 12.21 -11.05
N ILE A 128 -12.51 12.43 -10.53
CA ILE A 128 -13.22 11.47 -9.67
C ILE A 128 -14.64 11.33 -10.22
N SER A 129 -14.99 10.13 -10.64
CA SER A 129 -16.34 9.75 -11.09
C SER A 129 -16.92 8.72 -10.14
N CYS A 130 -18.19 8.93 -9.79
CA CYS A 130 -19.01 8.00 -9.03
C CYS A 130 -20.18 7.55 -9.87
N ASP A 131 -20.51 6.26 -9.83
CA ASP A 131 -21.81 5.81 -10.31
C ASP A 131 -22.93 6.41 -9.45
N ASP A 132 -24.07 6.67 -10.09
CA ASP A 132 -25.07 7.70 -9.74
C ASP A 132 -25.80 7.57 -8.37
N GLU A 133 -25.40 6.65 -7.47
CA GLU A 133 -26.09 6.43 -6.18
C GLU A 133 -25.23 6.66 -4.91
N HIS A 134 -23.90 6.81 -5.03
CA HIS A 134 -23.02 7.01 -3.88
C HIS A 134 -22.05 8.19 -4.11
N THR A 135 -22.09 9.16 -3.20
CA THR A 135 -21.41 10.46 -3.35
C THR A 135 -20.11 10.52 -2.55
N PHE A 136 -19.37 11.61 -2.68
CA PHE A 136 -18.31 11.99 -1.73
C PHE A 136 -18.84 11.98 -0.29
N LYS A 137 -18.43 11.01 0.53
CA LYS A 137 -18.80 10.96 1.95
C LYS A 137 -17.65 11.46 2.82
N ASN A 138 -17.89 12.58 3.51
CA ASN A 138 -17.12 12.93 4.69
C ASN A 138 -17.68 12.14 5.87
N ILE A 139 -17.03 11.05 6.26
CA ILE A 139 -17.38 10.28 7.46
C ILE A 139 -16.87 11.00 8.72
N GLY A 140 -17.41 12.19 8.95
CA GLY A 140 -17.41 12.86 10.24
C GLY A 140 -18.69 12.51 10.98
N LEU A 141 -18.57 11.67 12.01
CA LEU A 141 -19.60 11.21 12.95
C LEU A 141 -20.41 9.98 12.53
N GLU A 142 -19.91 8.80 12.94
CA GLU A 142 -20.70 7.84 13.72
C GLU A 142 -20.06 7.67 15.10
#